data_AF-A0A2S8ZRL7-F1
#
_entry.id   AF-A0A2S8ZRL7-F1
#
_cell.length_a   1.000
_cell.length_b   1.000
_cell.length_c   1.000
_cell.angle_alpha   90.00
_cell.angle_beta   90.00
_cell.angle_gamma   90.00
#
_symmetry.space_group_name_H-M   'P 1'
#
loop_
_entity.id
_entity.type
_entity.pdbx_description
1 polymer ?
#
loop_
_entity_poly.entity_id
_entity_poly.type
_entity_poly.pdbx_seq_one_letter_code
_entity_poly.pdbx_strand_id
1 'polypeptide(L)'
;MEYQYFNNTPSTIINLCKAITFRDIVYSVKDLKEFIDLVKSDSKPENIAINKLRTFKKKSPEFNKIKLNQISCAILHFNYANNKMISENTKNPTGYLFFDIDNNTSEILKQQLDNNQYIAAYWKSVSNTGFGLVVRVSGITPSNYLDACKYIRRILKLPIDKKAHSIDRLTVLSYDPDAVYKPTSTIIDIDSLNFENVISNESSKNKEKSKQSLFRNTINKDKSLLGVHCDGKITIRYDNLDEVTENMEFHYNNDGIHDCGKNKVKYIIAYMPKNVKRGNRERTLGLYAKNLLFLNPDMTKELLHKIISNANMRNLLEPLGYKELQTIIFKAYHNQDKFKPICKKDKRFFFENVTLSPVEKTLKFLPILHEEKRQKTDEKKNMISEILCNWNCNESGKITPKKVLELGNGILKKTLVYNYFRDNKEEIPNC
;
A
#
# COMPACT_ATOMS: atom_id res chain seq x y z
N MET A 1 10.95 -21.42 2.51
CA MET A 1 10.41 -20.20 3.13
C MET A 1 10.09 -20.55 4.58
N GLU A 2 11.00 -20.21 5.50
CA GLU A 2 10.66 -20.29 6.93
C GLU A 2 9.56 -19.26 7.18
N TYR A 3 8.37 -19.74 7.50
CA TYR A 3 7.37 -18.91 8.16
C TYR A 3 8.08 -18.26 9.35
N GLN A 4 8.23 -16.93 9.35
CA GLN A 4 8.51 -16.23 10.60
C GLN A 4 7.26 -16.44 11.46
N TYR A 5 7.27 -17.54 12.21
CA TYR A 5 6.38 -17.75 13.33
C TYR A 5 6.53 -16.50 14.20
N PHE A 6 5.46 -15.70 14.25
CA PHE A 6 5.33 -14.70 15.29
C PHE A 6 5.46 -15.47 16.61
N ASN A 7 6.54 -15.23 17.35
CA ASN A 7 6.64 -15.75 18.71
C ASN A 7 5.44 -15.15 19.46
N ASN A 8 4.44 -16.00 19.71
CA ASN A 8 3.12 -15.64 20.25
C ASN A 8 3.15 -15.19 21.73
N THR A 9 4.30 -14.72 22.22
CA THR A 9 4.38 -14.08 23.53
C THR A 9 4.14 -12.57 23.33
N PRO A 10 2.99 -12.02 23.77
CA PRO A 10 2.73 -10.59 23.64
C PRO A 10 3.82 -9.82 24.38
N SER A 11 4.54 -8.98 23.66
CA SER A 11 5.43 -8.01 24.29
C SER A 11 4.56 -6.86 24.78
N THR A 12 4.43 -6.70 26.09
CA THR A 12 3.62 -5.62 26.70
C THR A 12 4.24 -4.24 26.55
N ILE A 13 5.45 -4.17 25.99
CA ILE A 13 6.22 -2.94 25.82
C ILE A 13 5.40 -1.96 24.98
N ILE A 14 5.39 -0.70 25.38
CA ILE A 14 4.76 0.39 24.64
C ILE A 14 5.85 1.33 24.16
N ASN A 15 5.92 1.52 22.84
CA ASN A 15 6.90 2.40 22.21
C ASN A 15 6.38 3.85 22.19
N LEU A 16 7.28 4.80 22.46
CA LEU A 16 6.99 6.23 22.38
C LEU A 16 7.88 6.89 21.33
N CYS A 17 7.29 7.72 20.48
CA CYS A 17 7.99 8.57 19.52
C CYS A 17 7.98 10.03 19.94
N LYS A 18 8.94 10.78 19.40
CA LYS A 18 9.18 12.18 19.75
C LYS A 18 7.96 13.08 19.56
N ALA A 19 7.24 12.94 18.45
CA ALA A 19 6.02 13.69 18.16
C ALA A 19 5.20 13.03 17.05
N ILE A 20 4.03 13.58 16.70
CA ILE A 20 3.21 13.11 15.58
C ILE A 20 4.00 13.16 14.26
N THR A 21 4.75 14.25 14.03
CA THR A 21 5.56 14.46 12.83
C THR A 21 6.92 13.75 12.87
N PHE A 22 7.38 13.35 14.04
CA PHE A 22 8.68 12.71 14.27
C PHE A 22 8.49 11.36 14.96
N ARG A 23 8.33 10.31 14.14
CA ARG A 23 7.94 8.97 14.58
C ARG A 23 9.10 8.04 14.95
N ASP A 24 10.30 8.57 15.11
CA ASP A 24 11.42 7.78 15.61
C ASP A 24 11.18 7.43 17.08
N ILE A 25 11.43 6.17 17.45
CA ILE A 25 11.28 5.69 18.82
C ILE A 25 12.37 6.35 19.65
N VAL A 26 11.95 7.10 20.67
CA VAL A 26 12.85 7.82 21.58
C VAL A 26 13.03 7.09 22.91
N TYR A 27 12.00 6.38 23.37
CA TYR A 27 12.05 5.48 24.52
C TYR A 27 10.86 4.52 24.49
N SER A 28 10.81 3.60 25.44
CA SER A 28 9.71 2.64 25.59
C SER A 28 9.45 2.40 27.07
N VAL A 29 8.20 2.09 27.41
CA VAL A 29 7.79 1.70 28.76
C VAL A 29 7.42 0.21 28.75
N LYS A 30 7.60 -0.47 29.88
CA LYS A 30 7.48 -1.93 29.99
C LYS A 30 6.07 -2.45 29.74
N ASP A 31 5.06 -1.72 30.20
CA ASP A 31 3.67 -2.14 30.14
C ASP A 31 2.69 -0.95 30.27
N LEU A 32 1.40 -1.26 30.21
CA LEU A 32 0.33 -0.27 30.34
C LEU A 32 0.34 0.42 31.70
N LYS A 33 0.76 -0.24 32.80
CA LYS A 33 0.82 0.40 34.12
C LYS A 33 1.84 1.52 34.09
N GLU A 34 3.05 1.25 33.59
CA GLU A 34 4.11 2.25 33.49
C GLU A 34 3.71 3.39 32.53
N PHE A 35 3.00 3.09 31.44
CA PHE A 35 2.43 4.13 30.58
C PHE A 35 1.44 5.03 31.33
N ILE A 36 0.55 4.47 32.17
CA ILE A 36 -0.39 5.27 32.96
C ILE A 36 0.31 6.05 34.06
N ASP A 37 1.33 5.49 34.71
CA ASP A 37 2.18 6.20 35.68
C ASP A 37 2.86 7.40 35.00
N LEU A 38 3.34 7.24 33.76
CA LEU A 38 3.86 8.33 32.94
C LEU A 38 2.78 9.38 32.61
N VAL A 39 1.53 8.98 32.30
CA VAL A 39 0.41 9.91 32.08
C VAL A 39 0.12 10.75 33.32
N LYS A 40 0.20 10.16 34.52
CA LYS A 40 0.00 10.83 35.80
C LYS A 40 1.14 11.74 36.24
N SER A 41 2.37 11.45 35.81
CA SER A 41 3.57 12.11 36.30
C SER A 41 3.56 13.63 36.07
N ASP A 42 3.75 14.38 37.15
CA ASP A 42 3.94 15.83 37.15
C ASP A 42 5.33 16.25 36.64
N SER A 43 6.32 15.37 36.76
CA SER A 43 7.73 15.68 36.51
C SER A 43 8.16 15.55 35.05
N LYS A 44 7.25 15.13 34.14
CA LYS A 44 7.62 14.95 32.73
C LYS A 44 7.78 16.30 32.00
N PRO A 45 8.82 16.47 31.16
CA PRO A 45 9.06 17.70 30.40
C PRO A 45 7.88 18.12 29.52
N GLU A 46 7.12 17.16 28.98
CA GLU A 46 5.96 17.39 28.12
C GLU A 46 4.86 18.20 28.82
N ASN A 47 4.78 18.20 30.15
CA ASN A 47 3.74 18.94 30.90
C ASN A 47 3.75 20.44 30.60
N ILE A 48 4.92 21.02 30.35
CA ILE A 48 5.04 22.44 29.96
C ILE A 48 4.31 22.68 28.63
N ALA A 49 4.55 21.82 27.63
CA ALA A 49 3.92 21.91 26.33
C ALA A 49 2.42 21.58 26.38
N ILE A 50 2.01 20.59 27.18
CA ILE A 50 0.61 20.20 27.37
C ILE A 50 -0.19 21.33 28.03
N ASN A 51 0.33 21.92 29.11
CA ASN A 51 -0.34 23.02 29.80
C ASN A 51 -0.46 24.25 28.90
N LYS A 52 0.59 24.57 28.13
CA LYS A 52 0.55 25.62 27.11
C LYS A 52 -0.45 25.31 25.99
N LEU A 53 -0.53 24.06 25.53
CA LEU A 53 -1.50 23.65 24.50
C LEU A 53 -2.94 23.85 24.95
N ARG A 54 -3.23 23.60 26.24
CA ARG A 54 -4.57 23.73 26.83
C ARG A 54 -5.07 25.17 26.94
N THR A 55 -4.21 26.18 26.83
CA THR A 55 -4.64 27.60 26.80
C THR A 55 -5.15 28.02 25.42
N PHE A 56 -4.84 27.26 24.36
CA PHE A 56 -5.30 27.56 23.00
C PHE A 56 -6.63 26.90 22.67
N LYS A 57 -7.39 27.53 21.78
CA LYS A 57 -8.61 26.95 21.21
C LYS A 57 -8.27 25.67 20.42
N LYS A 58 -8.99 24.56 20.70
CA LYS A 58 -8.82 23.28 19.99
C LYS A 58 -8.87 23.52 18.47
N LYS A 59 -7.89 22.96 17.76
CA LYS A 59 -7.66 23.08 16.29
C LYS A 59 -7.14 24.45 15.81
N SER A 60 -6.76 25.39 16.69
CA SER A 60 -6.05 26.59 16.24
C SER A 60 -4.66 26.24 15.65
N PRO A 61 -4.06 27.12 14.83
CA PRO A 61 -2.70 26.92 14.32
C PRO A 61 -1.67 26.67 15.43
N GLU A 62 -1.76 27.41 16.53
CA GLU A 62 -0.87 27.31 17.70
C GLU A 62 -1.05 25.98 18.42
N PHE A 63 -2.32 25.59 18.66
CA PHE A 63 -2.67 24.30 19.23
C PHE A 63 -2.07 23.16 18.39
N ASN A 64 -2.27 23.19 17.07
CA ASN A 64 -1.77 22.16 16.17
C ASN A 64 -0.25 22.14 16.11
N LYS A 65 0.41 23.31 16.12
CA LYS A 65 1.88 23.41 16.10
C LYS A 65 2.50 22.68 17.29
N ILE A 66 1.96 22.87 18.49
CA ILE A 66 2.44 22.19 19.70
C ILE A 66 2.10 20.70 19.63
N LYS A 67 0.83 20.35 19.38
CA LYS A 67 0.36 18.95 19.34
C LYS A 67 1.15 18.10 18.35
N LEU A 68 1.46 18.65 17.18
CA LEU A 68 2.09 17.90 16.09
C LEU A 68 3.59 17.68 16.31
N ASN A 69 4.28 18.62 16.96
CA ASN A 69 5.74 18.68 16.90
C ASN A 69 6.45 18.64 18.26
N GLN A 70 5.75 18.84 19.37
CA GLN A 70 6.39 19.09 20.68
C GLN A 70 6.01 18.09 21.77
N ILE A 71 5.02 17.22 21.54
CA ILE A 71 4.53 16.29 22.55
C ILE A 71 4.71 14.86 22.06
N SER A 72 5.38 14.05 22.90
CA SER A 72 5.60 12.64 22.67
C SER A 72 4.29 11.89 22.41
N CYS A 73 4.35 10.82 21.62
CA CYS A 73 3.17 10.03 21.25
C CYS A 73 3.47 8.54 21.43
N ALA A 74 2.43 7.75 21.74
CA ALA A 74 2.53 6.31 21.89
C ALA A 74 1.61 5.59 20.91
N ILE A 75 1.94 4.36 20.56
CA ILE A 75 1.00 3.42 19.93
C ILE A 75 0.87 2.24 20.88
N LEU A 76 -0.35 2.03 21.36
CA LEU A 76 -0.61 1.06 22.42
C LEU A 76 -0.91 -0.34 21.88
N HIS A 77 -1.19 -0.48 20.59
CA HIS A 77 -1.71 -1.71 19.99
C HIS A 77 -0.64 -2.75 19.60
N PHE A 78 0.51 -2.26 19.13
CA PHE A 78 1.57 -3.09 18.55
C PHE A 78 2.96 -2.52 18.87
N ASN A 79 3.97 -3.40 18.83
CA ASN A 79 5.37 -3.01 18.80
C ASN A 79 5.85 -2.70 17.38
N TYR A 80 6.98 -1.99 17.30
CA TYR A 80 7.57 -1.53 16.05
C TYR A 80 9.08 -1.83 15.98
N ALA A 81 9.56 -2.23 14.81
CA ALA A 81 10.97 -2.43 14.51
C ALA A 81 11.67 -1.18 13.95
N ASN A 82 12.98 -1.29 13.72
CA ASN A 82 13.80 -0.28 13.04
C ASN A 82 13.75 1.12 13.68
N ASN A 83 13.54 1.18 15.00
CA ASN A 83 13.42 2.41 15.78
C ASN A 83 12.41 3.43 15.21
N LYS A 84 11.35 2.97 14.53
CA LYS A 84 10.41 3.88 13.87
C LYS A 84 8.97 3.36 13.85
N MET A 85 8.05 4.18 14.37
CA MET A 85 6.63 3.87 14.58
C MET A 85 5.79 4.12 13.33
N ILE A 86 6.01 3.28 12.31
CA ILE A 86 5.23 3.24 11.07
C ILE A 86 4.68 1.84 10.85
N SER A 87 3.53 1.76 10.21
CA SER A 87 2.81 0.50 9.94
C SER A 87 3.68 -0.60 9.29
N GLU A 88 4.57 -0.25 8.37
CA GLU A 88 5.51 -1.18 7.72
C GLU A 88 6.44 -1.88 8.72
N ASN A 89 6.71 -1.24 9.86
CA ASN A 89 7.56 -1.76 10.92
C ASN A 89 6.77 -2.49 12.02
N THR A 90 5.45 -2.68 11.87
CA THR A 90 4.61 -3.35 12.88
C THR A 90 5.11 -4.77 13.13
N LYS A 91 5.24 -5.14 14.41
CA LYS A 91 5.66 -6.46 14.87
C LYS A 91 4.54 -7.12 15.67
N ASN A 92 4.78 -7.36 16.94
CA ASN A 92 3.91 -8.14 17.80
C ASN A 92 2.79 -7.27 18.38
N PRO A 93 1.57 -7.81 18.55
CA PRO A 93 0.53 -7.15 19.33
C PRO A 93 0.98 -7.03 20.80
N THR A 94 0.58 -5.95 21.46
CA THR A 94 0.90 -5.70 22.87
C THR A 94 -0.08 -6.38 23.84
N GLY A 95 -1.19 -6.92 23.33
CA GLY A 95 -2.33 -7.37 24.12
C GLY A 95 -3.32 -6.26 24.50
N TYR A 96 -3.17 -5.06 23.92
CA TYR A 96 -4.02 -3.91 24.20
C TYR A 96 -4.65 -3.31 22.93
N LEU A 97 -5.85 -2.74 23.06
CA LEU A 97 -6.43 -1.87 22.04
C LEU A 97 -6.83 -0.52 22.61
N PHE A 98 -6.35 0.54 21.97
CA PHE A 98 -6.68 1.92 22.28
C PHE A 98 -7.89 2.44 21.51
N PHE A 99 -8.73 3.22 22.20
CA PHE A 99 -9.86 3.92 21.63
C PHE A 99 -9.92 5.34 22.20
N ASP A 100 -10.49 6.27 21.43
CA ASP A 100 -10.71 7.65 21.84
C ASP A 100 -12.21 8.00 21.88
N ILE A 101 -12.54 8.86 22.83
CA ILE A 101 -13.85 9.49 22.99
C ILE A 101 -13.62 10.99 22.89
N ASP A 102 -14.27 11.63 21.93
CA ASP A 102 -14.14 13.05 21.66
C ASP A 102 -15.28 13.86 22.31
N ASN A 103 -14.95 15.04 22.83
CA ASN A 103 -15.90 16.06 23.27
C ASN A 103 -16.92 15.57 24.34
N ASN A 104 -16.52 14.64 25.20
CA ASN A 104 -17.31 14.19 26.34
C ASN A 104 -16.40 13.87 27.53
N THR A 105 -16.54 14.65 28.60
CA THR A 105 -15.85 14.47 29.89
C THR A 105 -16.84 14.44 31.05
N SER A 106 -18.11 14.09 30.78
CA SER A 106 -19.17 14.07 31.79
C SER A 106 -18.91 13.03 32.88
N GLU A 107 -19.40 13.30 34.09
CA GLU A 107 -19.31 12.35 35.21
C GLU A 107 -20.06 11.04 34.91
N ILE A 108 -21.17 11.11 34.16
CA ILE A 108 -21.91 9.93 33.68
C ILE A 108 -21.00 9.04 32.83
N LEU A 109 -20.26 9.62 31.88
CA LEU A 109 -19.31 8.86 31.07
C LEU A 109 -18.19 8.28 31.94
N LYS A 110 -17.67 9.04 32.91
CA LYS A 110 -16.65 8.56 33.83
C LYS A 110 -17.14 7.34 34.62
N GLN A 111 -18.36 7.38 35.17
CA GLN A 111 -18.99 6.24 35.83
C GLN A 111 -19.16 5.03 34.90
N GLN A 112 -19.52 5.25 33.63
CA GLN A 112 -19.58 4.17 32.64
C GLN A 112 -18.19 3.56 32.38
N LEU A 113 -17.14 4.38 32.30
CA LEU A 113 -15.76 3.91 32.16
C LEU A 113 -15.33 3.12 33.41
N ASP A 114 -15.65 3.60 34.62
CA ASP A 114 -15.34 2.96 35.90
C ASP A 114 -16.02 1.59 36.06
N ASN A 115 -17.28 1.47 35.65
CA ASN A 115 -18.05 0.23 35.79
C ASN A 115 -17.81 -0.77 34.64
N ASN A 116 -17.11 -0.37 33.57
CA ASN A 116 -16.85 -1.27 32.44
C ASN A 116 -15.71 -2.25 32.74
N GLN A 117 -16.05 -3.54 32.80
CA GLN A 117 -15.13 -4.64 33.11
C GLN A 117 -14.03 -4.88 32.05
N TYR A 118 -14.24 -4.44 30.80
CA TYR A 118 -13.29 -4.67 29.71
C TYR A 118 -12.22 -3.58 29.60
N ILE A 119 -12.44 -2.44 30.26
CA ILE A 119 -11.52 -1.30 30.20
C ILE A 119 -10.36 -1.53 31.16
N ALA A 120 -9.15 -1.61 30.60
CA ALA A 120 -7.89 -1.79 31.31
C ALA A 120 -7.29 -0.47 31.78
N ALA A 121 -7.53 0.63 31.05
CA ALA A 121 -7.13 1.96 31.48
C ALA A 121 -7.94 3.05 30.78
N TYR A 122 -8.02 4.23 31.37
CA TYR A 122 -8.49 5.44 30.68
C TYR A 122 -7.93 6.71 31.32
N TRP A 123 -7.88 7.80 30.54
CA TRP A 123 -7.34 9.11 30.96
C TRP A 123 -7.89 10.23 30.08
N LYS A 124 -7.87 11.47 30.57
CA LYS A 124 -8.22 12.66 29.80
C LYS A 124 -7.24 12.87 28.66
N SER A 125 -7.77 13.07 27.46
CA SER A 125 -7.02 13.46 26.27
C SER A 125 -6.17 14.73 26.48
N VAL A 126 -5.16 14.94 25.63
CA VAL A 126 -4.23 16.08 25.76
C VAL A 126 -4.94 17.45 25.81
N SER A 127 -6.09 17.58 25.15
CA SER A 127 -6.89 18.81 25.14
C SER A 127 -7.92 18.92 26.28
N ASN A 128 -8.01 17.95 27.20
CA ASN A 128 -9.02 17.88 28.26
C ASN A 128 -10.48 17.87 27.79
N THR A 129 -10.74 17.56 26.52
CA THR A 129 -12.10 17.58 25.96
C THR A 129 -12.71 16.19 25.83
N GLY A 130 -11.99 15.13 26.19
CA GLY A 130 -12.42 13.75 25.95
C GLY A 130 -11.47 12.76 26.62
N PHE A 131 -11.68 11.47 26.38
CA PHE A 131 -10.91 10.39 27.00
C PHE A 131 -10.16 9.55 25.97
N GLY A 132 -8.96 9.10 26.33
CA GLY A 132 -8.35 7.89 25.77
C GLY A 132 -8.68 6.71 26.68
N LEU A 133 -8.95 5.55 26.10
CA LEU A 133 -9.19 4.32 26.86
C LEU A 133 -8.51 3.13 26.19
N VAL A 134 -8.20 2.12 26.98
CA VAL A 134 -7.51 0.89 26.56
C VAL A 134 -8.29 -0.30 27.05
N VAL A 135 -8.44 -1.33 26.21
CA VAL A 135 -8.98 -2.64 26.57
C VAL A 135 -7.92 -3.73 26.43
N ARG A 136 -8.04 -4.79 27.23
CA ARG A 136 -7.18 -5.99 27.10
C ARG A 136 -7.78 -6.99 26.12
N VAL A 137 -6.93 -7.54 25.28
CA VAL A 137 -7.31 -8.48 24.21
C VAL A 137 -6.28 -9.59 24.05
N SER A 138 -6.73 -10.75 23.58
CA SER A 138 -5.89 -11.83 23.04
C SER A 138 -6.26 -12.10 21.58
N GLY A 139 -5.37 -12.73 20.82
CA GLY A 139 -5.68 -13.13 19.44
C GLY A 139 -5.71 -12.00 18.40
N ILE A 140 -5.23 -10.80 18.73
CA ILE A 140 -5.15 -9.72 17.74
C ILE A 140 -4.01 -9.99 16.76
N THR A 141 -4.33 -9.89 15.48
CA THR A 141 -3.38 -9.90 14.37
C THR A 141 -3.62 -8.67 13.49
N PRO A 142 -2.64 -8.26 12.66
CA PRO A 142 -2.86 -7.18 11.70
C PRO A 142 -4.05 -7.43 10.75
N SER A 143 -4.40 -8.69 10.45
CA SER A 143 -5.51 -9.02 9.55
C SER A 143 -6.88 -8.91 10.21
N ASN A 144 -7.02 -9.24 11.50
CA ASN A 144 -8.31 -9.19 12.22
C ASN A 144 -8.55 -7.91 13.04
N TYR A 145 -7.55 -7.04 13.15
CA TYR A 145 -7.57 -5.83 13.98
C TYR A 145 -8.82 -4.96 13.78
N LEU A 146 -9.25 -4.77 12.53
CA LEU A 146 -10.40 -3.92 12.21
C LEU A 146 -11.71 -4.51 12.75
N ASP A 147 -11.93 -5.79 12.52
CA ASP A 147 -13.16 -6.46 12.95
C ASP A 147 -13.19 -6.60 14.47
N ALA A 148 -12.04 -6.82 15.10
CA ALA A 148 -11.90 -6.70 16.55
C ALA A 148 -12.27 -5.29 17.05
N CYS A 149 -11.78 -4.23 16.42
CA CYS A 149 -12.14 -2.86 16.77
C CYS A 149 -13.65 -2.59 16.65
N LYS A 150 -14.31 -3.13 15.61
CA LYS A 150 -15.78 -3.01 15.44
C LYS A 150 -16.54 -3.76 16.53
N TYR A 151 -16.16 -5.02 16.76
CA TYR A 151 -16.75 -5.87 17.78
C TYR A 151 -16.67 -5.22 19.17
N ILE A 152 -15.48 -4.72 19.52
CA ILE A 152 -15.22 -4.10 20.83
C ILE A 152 -16.06 -2.85 21.04
N ARG A 153 -16.18 -1.97 20.04
CA ARG A 153 -17.06 -0.79 20.13
C ARG A 153 -18.50 -1.18 20.47
N ARG A 154 -18.99 -2.26 19.87
CA ARG A 154 -20.36 -2.75 20.10
C ARG A 154 -20.57 -3.26 21.52
N ILE A 155 -19.62 -4.00 22.07
CA ILE A 155 -19.73 -4.52 23.45
C ILE A 155 -19.50 -3.44 24.50
N LEU A 156 -18.63 -2.46 24.22
CA LEU A 156 -18.36 -1.36 25.16
C LEU A 156 -19.57 -0.43 25.30
N LYS A 157 -20.36 -0.24 24.23
CA LYS A 157 -21.52 0.67 24.18
C LYS A 157 -21.16 2.11 24.63
N LEU A 158 -19.95 2.54 24.30
CA LEU A 158 -19.42 3.88 24.60
C LEU A 158 -19.39 4.75 23.34
N PRO A 159 -19.40 6.09 23.47
CA PRO A 159 -19.34 7.03 22.34
C PRO A 159 -17.92 7.13 21.74
N ILE A 160 -17.35 6.00 21.34
CA ILE A 160 -16.01 5.90 20.75
C ILE A 160 -16.00 6.46 19.32
N ASP A 161 -14.94 7.18 18.94
CA ASP A 161 -14.77 7.65 17.57
C ASP A 161 -14.74 6.45 16.61
N LYS A 162 -15.72 6.43 15.71
CA LYS A 162 -15.85 5.40 14.67
C LYS A 162 -14.70 5.47 13.67
N LYS A 163 -14.02 6.62 13.54
CA LYS A 163 -12.93 6.85 12.59
C LYS A 163 -11.54 6.49 13.15
N ALA A 164 -11.43 6.16 14.43
CA ALA A 164 -10.16 5.86 15.08
C ALA A 164 -9.86 4.35 15.13
N HIS A 165 -9.44 3.77 14.01
CA HIS A 165 -9.12 2.33 13.93
C HIS A 165 -7.91 2.06 13.01
N SER A 166 -6.90 2.92 13.08
CA SER A 166 -5.61 2.66 12.43
C SER A 166 -4.75 1.76 13.33
N ILE A 167 -3.99 0.83 12.75
CA ILE A 167 -3.05 -0.02 13.51
C ILE A 167 -1.92 0.80 14.14
N ASP A 168 -1.55 1.89 13.49
CA ASP A 168 -0.54 2.85 13.92
C ASP A 168 -1.15 4.11 14.54
N ARG A 169 -2.37 3.99 15.09
CA ARG A 169 -3.06 5.10 15.75
C ARG A 169 -2.23 5.57 16.94
N LEU A 170 -1.66 6.76 16.77
CA LEU A 170 -0.96 7.46 17.84
C LEU A 170 -1.98 8.00 18.85
N THR A 171 -1.65 7.83 20.12
CA THR A 171 -2.18 8.65 21.21
C THR A 171 -1.11 9.67 21.61
N VAL A 172 -1.51 10.95 21.70
CA VAL A 172 -0.61 12.01 22.17
C VAL A 172 -0.50 11.87 23.68
N LEU A 173 0.72 11.87 24.21
CA LEU A 173 0.95 11.81 25.64
C LEU A 173 0.21 12.98 26.31
N SER A 174 -0.69 12.63 27.23
CA SER A 174 -1.49 13.59 27.98
C SER A 174 -0.94 13.73 29.39
N TYR A 175 -1.53 14.64 30.16
CA TYR A 175 -1.31 14.81 31.58
C TYR A 175 -2.65 14.74 32.32
N ASP A 176 -2.84 13.65 33.07
CA ASP A 176 -4.06 13.40 33.84
C ASP A 176 -3.72 12.68 35.16
N PRO A 177 -3.63 13.42 36.28
CA PRO A 177 -3.41 12.83 37.61
C PRO A 177 -4.50 11.79 37.99
N ASP A 178 -5.72 11.97 37.47
CA ASP A 178 -6.87 11.11 37.73
C ASP A 178 -6.94 9.90 36.79
N ALA A 179 -5.91 9.64 35.97
CA ALA A 179 -5.90 8.50 35.07
C ALA A 179 -6.12 7.18 35.83
N VAL A 180 -6.82 6.23 35.22
CA VAL A 180 -7.18 4.97 35.87
C VAL A 180 -6.50 3.81 35.16
N TYR A 181 -5.95 2.88 35.94
CA TYR A 181 -5.45 1.58 35.48
C TYR A 181 -6.14 0.47 36.27
N LYS A 182 -6.71 -0.51 35.56
CA LYS A 182 -7.47 -1.64 36.09
C LYS A 182 -6.78 -2.96 35.72
N PRO A 183 -5.86 -3.47 36.55
CA PRO A 183 -5.09 -4.69 36.22
C PRO A 183 -5.97 -5.95 36.12
N THR A 184 -7.18 -5.92 36.69
CA THR A 184 -8.14 -7.04 36.70
C THR A 184 -9.19 -6.97 35.58
N SER A 185 -9.04 -6.06 34.61
CA SER A 185 -9.98 -5.97 33.48
C SER A 185 -10.05 -7.28 32.69
N THR A 186 -11.25 -7.64 32.26
CA THR A 186 -11.51 -8.86 31.47
C THR A 186 -10.81 -8.80 30.11
N ILE A 187 -10.13 -9.88 29.73
CA ILE A 187 -9.50 -10.04 28.43
C ILE A 187 -10.58 -10.44 27.41
N ILE A 188 -10.66 -9.72 26.30
CA ILE A 188 -11.55 -10.08 25.19
C ILE A 188 -10.77 -10.98 24.23
N ASP A 189 -11.18 -12.23 24.13
CA ASP A 189 -10.51 -13.19 23.25
C ASP A 189 -11.02 -13.08 21.82
N ILE A 190 -10.15 -12.61 20.92
CA ILE A 190 -10.49 -12.33 19.53
C ILE A 190 -10.43 -13.58 18.65
N ASP A 191 -9.58 -14.56 18.98
CA ASP A 191 -9.45 -15.80 18.21
C ASP A 191 -10.73 -16.65 18.26
N SER A 192 -11.47 -16.55 19.38
CA SER A 192 -12.76 -17.23 19.55
C SER A 192 -13.92 -16.60 18.76
N LEU A 193 -13.71 -15.44 18.12
CA LEU A 193 -14.78 -14.71 17.43
C LEU A 193 -14.99 -15.21 16.00
N ASN A 194 -16.17 -15.76 15.74
CA ASN A 194 -16.65 -15.94 14.38
C ASN A 194 -17.27 -14.63 13.86
N PHE A 195 -16.45 -13.82 13.17
CA PHE A 195 -16.87 -12.53 12.62
C PHE A 195 -17.99 -12.63 11.57
N GLU A 196 -18.19 -13.79 10.92
CA GLU A 196 -19.24 -13.98 9.90
C GLU A 196 -20.66 -13.88 10.49
N ASN A 197 -20.85 -14.33 11.73
CA ASN A 197 -22.14 -14.29 12.45
C ASN A 197 -22.38 -12.95 13.17
N VAL A 198 -21.34 -12.13 13.31
CA VAL A 198 -21.37 -10.88 14.10
C VAL A 198 -21.80 -9.68 13.27
N ILE A 199 -21.50 -9.69 11.96
CA ILE A 199 -21.69 -8.56 11.03
C ILE A 199 -23.09 -8.58 10.36
N SER A 200 -23.87 -9.66 10.51
CA SER A 200 -25.16 -9.84 9.83
C SER A 200 -26.32 -8.94 10.29
N ASN A 201 -26.14 -8.13 11.34
CA ASN A 201 -27.24 -7.35 11.94
C ASN A 201 -27.25 -5.86 11.59
N GLU A 202 -26.30 -5.37 10.79
CA GLU A 202 -26.39 -4.03 10.19
C GLU A 202 -26.59 -4.16 8.68
N SER A 203 -27.81 -3.82 8.23
CA SER A 203 -28.30 -3.82 6.83
C SER A 203 -28.56 -5.18 6.17
N SER A 204 -29.64 -5.83 6.59
CA SER A 204 -30.44 -6.69 5.73
C SER A 204 -31.04 -5.85 4.59
N LYS A 205 -30.33 -5.81 3.46
CA LYS A 205 -30.84 -5.73 2.06
C LYS A 205 -29.63 -5.85 1.13
N ASN A 206 -29.60 -6.91 0.33
CA ASN A 206 -28.54 -7.32 -0.62
C ASN A 206 -27.53 -8.35 -0.08
N LYS A 207 -28.02 -9.44 0.53
CA LYS A 207 -27.30 -10.72 0.51
C LYS A 207 -27.71 -11.49 -0.74
N GLU A 208 -26.92 -11.38 -1.79
CA GLU A 208 -26.69 -12.45 -2.77
C GLU A 208 -25.49 -12.06 -3.65
N LYS A 209 -24.30 -12.44 -3.18
CA LYS A 209 -23.06 -12.73 -3.93
C LYS A 209 -21.92 -12.85 -2.93
N SER A 210 -21.93 -13.92 -2.14
CA SER A 210 -20.72 -14.43 -1.51
C SER A 210 -19.80 -14.98 -2.60
N LYS A 211 -18.99 -14.12 -3.20
CA LYS A 211 -17.67 -14.52 -3.67
C LYS A 211 -16.71 -14.14 -2.56
N GLN A 212 -15.95 -15.11 -2.08
CA GLN A 212 -14.87 -14.94 -1.11
C GLN A 212 -14.16 -13.62 -1.36
N SER A 213 -14.24 -12.75 -0.36
CA SER A 213 -13.48 -11.51 -0.28
C SER A 213 -12.00 -11.90 -0.20
N LEU A 214 -11.35 -12.08 -1.36
CA LEU A 214 -9.90 -12.15 -1.51
C LEU A 214 -9.31 -10.74 -1.33
N PHE A 215 -9.66 -10.05 -0.24
CA PHE A 215 -9.17 -8.70 0.03
C PHE A 215 -7.99 -8.78 0.99
N ARG A 216 -6.77 -8.59 0.47
CA ARG A 216 -5.61 -8.22 1.29
C ARG A 216 -5.66 -6.73 1.64
N ASN A 217 -5.35 -6.41 2.89
CA ASN A 217 -5.04 -5.05 3.35
C ASN A 217 -3.79 -4.55 2.61
N THR A 218 -3.94 -3.63 1.65
CA THR A 218 -2.79 -3.02 0.99
C THR A 218 -2.13 -2.01 1.94
N ILE A 219 -0.88 -2.26 2.31
CA ILE A 219 -0.06 -1.32 3.07
C ILE A 219 0.33 -0.18 2.13
N ASN A 220 -0.07 1.05 2.48
CA ASN A 220 0.27 2.26 1.73
C ASN A 220 1.77 2.56 1.84
N LYS A 221 2.46 2.68 0.69
CA LYS A 221 3.88 3.08 0.58
C LYS A 221 4.06 4.56 0.19
N ASP A 222 3.02 5.38 0.31
CA ASP A 222 3.15 6.83 0.10
C ASP A 222 3.82 7.48 1.32
N LYS A 223 5.09 7.81 1.19
CA LYS A 223 5.90 8.48 2.23
C LYS A 223 5.34 9.85 2.68
N SER A 224 4.42 10.44 1.92
CA SER A 224 3.76 11.71 2.27
C SER A 224 2.49 11.53 3.12
N LEU A 225 1.97 10.30 3.22
CA LEU A 225 0.79 9.94 4.02
C LEU A 225 1.22 8.96 5.12
N LEU A 226 1.59 9.50 6.28
CA LEU A 226 1.79 8.72 7.49
C LEU A 226 0.47 8.03 7.89
N GLY A 227 0.40 6.70 7.74
CA GLY A 227 -0.73 5.87 8.18
C GLY A 227 -1.00 4.69 7.25
N VAL A 228 -1.16 3.49 7.82
CA VAL A 228 -2.01 2.48 7.15
C VAL A 228 -3.43 2.83 7.49
N HIS A 229 -4.09 3.50 6.55
CA HIS A 229 -5.51 3.73 6.60
C HIS A 229 -6.25 2.39 6.49
N CYS A 230 -6.55 1.75 7.63
CA CYS A 230 -7.58 0.71 7.69
C CYS A 230 -8.98 1.32 7.69
N ASP A 231 -9.16 2.55 7.17
CA ASP A 231 -10.40 3.33 7.32
C ASP A 231 -11.58 2.84 6.49
N GLY A 232 -11.46 1.69 5.83
CA GLY A 232 -12.45 1.29 4.83
C GLY A 232 -12.63 2.35 3.74
N LYS A 233 -11.78 3.39 3.65
CA LYS A 233 -11.53 3.96 2.34
C LYS A 233 -10.83 2.85 1.61
N ILE A 234 -11.58 2.26 0.69
CA ILE A 234 -11.02 1.63 -0.50
C ILE A 234 -9.95 2.62 -0.97
N THR A 235 -8.70 2.40 -0.59
CA THR A 235 -7.57 3.09 -1.19
C THR A 235 -7.67 2.67 -2.63
N ILE A 236 -8.09 3.63 -3.46
CA ILE A 236 -8.41 3.37 -4.87
C ILE A 236 -7.21 2.63 -5.45
N ARG A 237 -7.40 1.35 -5.77
CA ARG A 237 -6.36 0.51 -6.35
C ARG A 237 -6.10 1.03 -7.75
N TYR A 238 -4.83 1.34 -8.02
CA TYR A 238 -4.39 1.77 -9.34
C TYR A 238 -3.68 0.66 -10.11
N ASP A 239 -3.30 -0.43 -9.45
CA ASP A 239 -2.86 -1.65 -10.10
C ASP A 239 -3.15 -2.87 -9.23
N ASN A 240 -2.97 -4.07 -9.81
CA ASN A 240 -3.09 -5.35 -9.10
C ASN A 240 -1.80 -6.18 -9.22
N LEU A 241 -0.64 -5.53 -9.32
CA LEU A 241 0.62 -6.25 -9.51
C LEU A 241 0.89 -7.23 -8.37
N ASP A 242 0.67 -6.79 -7.13
CA ASP A 242 0.91 -7.62 -5.94
C ASP A 242 0.04 -8.88 -5.95
N GLU A 243 -1.21 -8.79 -6.43
CA GLU A 243 -2.15 -9.91 -6.54
C GLU A 243 -1.68 -10.96 -7.56
N VAL A 244 -1.21 -10.52 -8.72
CA VAL A 244 -0.73 -11.45 -9.75
C VAL A 244 0.63 -12.06 -9.41
N THR A 245 1.35 -11.51 -8.42
CA THR A 245 2.64 -12.02 -7.95
C THR A 245 2.59 -12.74 -6.61
N GLU A 246 1.43 -12.83 -5.97
CA GLU A 246 1.30 -13.34 -4.59
C GLU A 246 1.87 -14.74 -4.39
N ASN A 247 1.69 -15.61 -5.40
CA ASN A 247 2.13 -17.00 -5.37
C ASN A 247 3.36 -17.24 -6.26
N MET A 248 4.05 -16.19 -6.70
CA MET A 248 5.27 -16.34 -7.48
C MET A 248 6.47 -16.57 -6.58
N GLU A 249 7.25 -17.59 -6.88
CA GLU A 249 8.56 -17.80 -6.26
C GLU A 249 9.60 -16.90 -6.93
N PHE A 250 10.20 -16.01 -6.13
CA PHE A 250 11.25 -15.13 -6.60
C PHE A 250 12.63 -15.72 -6.31
N HIS A 251 13.34 -16.07 -7.38
CA HIS A 251 14.76 -16.43 -7.34
C HIS A 251 15.61 -15.22 -7.75
N TYR A 252 16.28 -14.59 -6.79
CA TYR A 252 17.14 -13.43 -7.04
C TYR A 252 18.57 -13.88 -7.37
N ASN A 253 19.19 -13.21 -8.34
CA ASN A 253 20.62 -13.38 -8.65
C ASN A 253 21.51 -12.62 -7.63
N ASN A 254 22.84 -12.68 -7.81
CA ASN A 254 23.81 -11.98 -6.95
C ASN A 254 23.62 -10.45 -6.91
N ASP A 255 22.93 -9.87 -7.89
CA ASP A 255 22.59 -8.46 -7.92
C ASP A 255 21.24 -8.14 -7.25
N GLY A 256 20.57 -9.13 -6.65
CA GLY A 256 19.26 -8.99 -6.02
C GLY A 256 18.14 -8.79 -7.04
N ILE A 257 18.28 -9.33 -8.26
CA ILE A 257 17.31 -9.22 -9.35
C ILE A 257 16.68 -10.59 -9.63
N HIS A 258 15.35 -10.65 -9.62
CA HIS A 258 14.61 -11.74 -10.21
C HIS A 258 14.11 -11.31 -11.59
N ASP A 259 14.53 -12.05 -12.62
CA ASP A 259 14.15 -11.81 -14.01
C ASP A 259 13.17 -12.87 -14.50
N CYS A 260 11.93 -12.47 -14.80
CA CYS A 260 10.92 -13.37 -15.40
C CYS A 260 11.17 -13.63 -16.90
N GLY A 261 12.22 -13.05 -17.48
CA GLY A 261 12.62 -13.24 -18.86
C GLY A 261 11.53 -12.86 -19.86
N LYS A 262 11.23 -13.78 -20.78
CA LYS A 262 10.16 -13.63 -21.79
C LYS A 262 8.76 -13.78 -21.18
N ASN A 263 8.63 -14.51 -20.07
CA ASN A 263 7.37 -14.78 -19.38
C ASN A 263 7.05 -13.65 -18.40
N LYS A 264 6.93 -12.43 -18.92
CA LYS A 264 6.67 -11.24 -18.10
C LYS A 264 5.34 -11.36 -17.36
N VAL A 265 5.31 -10.85 -16.14
CA VAL A 265 4.11 -10.77 -15.32
C VAL A 265 3.19 -9.70 -15.90
N LYS A 266 2.00 -10.11 -16.35
CA LYS A 266 0.98 -9.19 -16.86
C LYS A 266 0.09 -8.75 -15.72
N TYR A 267 -0.13 -7.44 -15.61
CA TYR A 267 -1.02 -6.88 -14.61
C TYR A 267 -1.84 -5.72 -15.19
N ILE A 268 -2.89 -5.37 -14.47
CA ILE A 268 -3.80 -4.28 -14.82
C ILE A 268 -3.34 -3.03 -14.09
N ILE A 269 -3.37 -1.91 -14.80
CA ILE A 269 -3.09 -0.59 -14.25
C ILE A 269 -4.17 0.41 -14.70
N ALA A 270 -4.68 1.20 -13.77
CA ALA A 270 -5.42 2.42 -14.03
C ALA A 270 -4.42 3.58 -14.19
N TYR A 271 -3.86 3.71 -15.39
CA TYR A 271 -2.91 4.78 -15.72
C TYR A 271 -3.60 5.90 -16.50
N MET A 272 -3.43 7.15 -16.02
CA MET A 272 -3.85 8.35 -16.73
C MET A 272 -2.62 9.12 -17.28
N PRO A 273 -2.39 9.12 -18.61
CA PRO A 273 -1.30 9.89 -19.21
C PRO A 273 -1.51 11.40 -19.00
N LYS A 274 -0.43 12.17 -19.02
CA LYS A 274 -0.48 13.64 -19.01
C LYS A 274 -0.58 14.18 -20.45
N ASN A 275 -1.07 15.41 -20.59
CA ASN A 275 -1.12 16.16 -21.84
C ASN A 275 -1.84 15.45 -22.99
N VAL A 276 -2.99 14.83 -22.70
CA VAL A 276 -3.78 14.13 -23.72
C VAL A 276 -4.39 15.13 -24.70
N LYS A 277 -4.10 14.96 -25.98
CA LYS A 277 -4.57 15.80 -27.09
C LYS A 277 -6.00 15.45 -27.52
N ARG A 278 -6.66 16.38 -28.23
CA ARG A 278 -7.98 16.19 -28.85
C ARG A 278 -8.00 14.94 -29.75
N GLY A 279 -9.13 14.24 -29.77
CA GLY A 279 -9.34 12.98 -30.52
C GLY A 279 -9.12 11.69 -29.72
N ASN A 280 -8.39 11.74 -28.60
CA ASN A 280 -8.14 10.55 -27.75
C ASN A 280 -8.67 10.70 -26.31
N ARG A 281 -9.27 11.84 -25.96
CA ARG A 281 -9.64 12.21 -24.58
C ARG A 281 -10.66 11.26 -23.98
N GLU A 282 -11.76 11.05 -24.70
CA GLU A 282 -12.92 10.24 -24.32
C GLU A 282 -12.51 8.77 -24.17
N ARG A 283 -11.72 8.26 -25.13
CA ARG A 283 -11.17 6.90 -25.08
C ARG A 283 -10.25 6.71 -23.88
N THR A 284 -9.39 7.69 -23.59
CA THR A 284 -8.41 7.61 -22.49
C THR A 284 -9.10 7.67 -21.14
N LEU A 285 -9.98 8.66 -20.91
CA LEU A 285 -10.76 8.76 -19.67
C LEU A 285 -11.68 7.56 -19.48
N GLY A 286 -12.32 7.09 -20.56
CA GLY A 286 -13.17 5.90 -20.51
C GLY A 286 -12.39 4.64 -20.14
N LEU A 287 -11.18 4.44 -20.68
CA LEU A 287 -10.34 3.32 -20.29
C LEU A 287 -9.86 3.44 -18.84
N TYR A 288 -9.46 4.65 -18.42
CA TYR A 288 -9.05 4.93 -17.05
C TYR A 288 -10.18 4.63 -16.05
N ALA A 289 -11.40 5.12 -16.32
CA ALA A 289 -12.58 4.85 -15.50
C ALA A 289 -12.91 3.36 -15.40
N LYS A 290 -12.84 2.63 -16.51
CA LYS A 290 -13.11 1.19 -16.54
C LYS A 290 -12.08 0.39 -15.76
N ASN A 291 -10.80 0.72 -15.89
CA ASN A 291 -9.74 0.05 -15.13
C ASN A 291 -9.86 0.36 -13.63
N LEU A 292 -10.25 1.60 -13.26
CA LEU A 292 -10.52 1.96 -11.87
C LEU A 292 -11.66 1.13 -11.28
N LEU A 293 -12.79 0.98 -12.00
CA LEU A 293 -13.91 0.16 -11.54
C LEU A 293 -13.55 -1.32 -11.46
N PHE A 294 -12.80 -1.84 -12.44
CA PHE A 294 -12.31 -3.23 -12.38
C PHE A 294 -11.45 -3.46 -11.14
N LEU A 295 -10.49 -2.56 -10.89
CA LEU A 295 -9.63 -2.59 -9.73
C LEU A 295 -10.39 -2.24 -8.45
N ASN A 296 -11.60 -1.69 -8.49
CA ASN A 296 -12.33 -1.28 -7.30
C ASN A 296 -13.83 -1.55 -7.48
N PRO A 297 -14.27 -2.82 -7.41
CA PRO A 297 -15.66 -3.19 -7.69
C PRO A 297 -16.69 -2.47 -6.82
N ASP A 298 -16.31 -2.13 -5.59
CA ASP A 298 -17.18 -1.44 -4.61
C ASP A 298 -17.08 0.10 -4.71
N MET A 299 -16.39 0.64 -5.72
CA MET A 299 -16.27 2.09 -5.91
C MET A 299 -17.63 2.71 -6.25
N THR A 300 -18.06 3.70 -5.48
CA THR A 300 -19.32 4.40 -5.77
C THR A 300 -19.21 5.29 -7.00
N LYS A 301 -20.35 5.56 -7.65
CA LYS A 301 -20.43 6.43 -8.84
C LYS A 301 -19.95 7.85 -8.55
N GLU A 302 -20.24 8.37 -7.36
CA GLU A 302 -19.83 9.71 -6.91
C GLU A 302 -18.32 9.79 -6.75
N LEU A 303 -17.70 8.75 -6.18
CA LEU A 303 -16.25 8.67 -6.03
C LEU A 303 -15.56 8.56 -7.40
N LEU A 304 -16.07 7.71 -8.28
CA LEU A 304 -15.60 7.62 -9.66
C LEU A 304 -15.69 8.98 -10.36
N HIS A 305 -16.83 9.65 -10.26
CA HIS A 305 -17.03 10.96 -10.86
C HIS A 305 -15.96 11.96 -10.39
N LYS A 306 -15.72 12.05 -9.08
CA LYS A 306 -14.68 12.92 -8.52
C LYS A 306 -13.29 12.64 -9.11
N ILE A 307 -12.90 11.37 -9.23
CA ILE A 307 -11.59 10.98 -9.77
C ILE A 307 -11.48 11.35 -11.26
N ILE A 308 -12.50 11.02 -12.05
CA ILE A 308 -12.51 11.27 -13.49
C ILE A 308 -12.59 12.77 -13.80
N SER A 309 -13.37 13.55 -13.04
CA SER A 309 -13.37 15.02 -13.15
C SER A 309 -11.98 15.62 -12.87
N ASN A 310 -11.29 15.15 -11.82
CA ASN A 310 -9.95 15.61 -11.52
C ASN A 310 -8.95 15.26 -12.64
N ALA A 311 -9.02 14.04 -13.18
CA ALA A 311 -8.19 13.64 -14.31
C ALA A 311 -8.51 14.47 -15.57
N ASN A 312 -9.78 14.74 -15.85
CA ASN A 312 -10.21 15.59 -16.96
C ASN A 312 -9.54 16.98 -16.91
N MET A 313 -9.49 17.58 -15.72
CA MET A 313 -8.91 18.92 -15.51
C MET A 313 -7.38 18.94 -15.50
N ARG A 314 -6.73 17.88 -15.01
CA ARG A 314 -5.27 17.88 -14.78
C ARG A 314 -4.45 17.20 -15.87
N ASN A 315 -5.06 16.28 -16.62
CA ASN A 315 -4.33 15.39 -17.54
C ASN A 315 -4.65 15.64 -19.01
N LEU A 316 -5.77 16.27 -19.33
CA LEU A 316 -6.09 16.66 -20.71
C LEU A 316 -5.55 18.07 -20.98
N LEU A 317 -5.07 18.30 -22.19
CA LEU A 317 -4.69 19.67 -22.61
C LEU A 317 -5.91 20.58 -22.71
N GLU A 318 -7.04 19.99 -23.10
CA GLU A 318 -8.33 20.66 -23.21
C GLU A 318 -9.38 19.75 -22.55
N PRO A 319 -9.92 20.13 -21.38
CA PRO A 319 -10.91 19.33 -20.66
C PRO A 319 -12.18 19.07 -21.47
N LEU A 320 -12.80 17.90 -21.27
CA LEU A 320 -14.13 17.61 -21.81
C LEU A 320 -15.22 18.37 -21.07
N GLY A 321 -16.32 18.67 -21.78
CA GLY A 321 -17.49 19.29 -21.20
C GLY A 321 -18.25 18.37 -20.24
N TYR A 322 -19.08 18.96 -19.38
CA TYR A 322 -19.81 18.22 -18.34
C TYR A 322 -20.67 17.07 -18.89
N LYS A 323 -21.40 17.29 -20.00
CA LYS A 323 -22.26 16.27 -20.62
C LYS A 323 -21.46 15.06 -21.12
N GLU A 324 -20.32 15.31 -21.75
CA GLU A 324 -19.43 14.27 -22.27
C GLU A 324 -18.82 13.46 -21.11
N LEU A 325 -18.38 14.15 -20.06
CA LEU A 325 -17.84 13.54 -18.86
C LEU A 325 -18.85 12.62 -18.16
N GLN A 326 -20.09 13.10 -17.98
CA GLN A 326 -21.18 12.31 -17.41
C GLN A 326 -21.48 11.07 -18.24
N THR A 327 -21.48 11.21 -19.58
CA THR A 327 -21.68 10.09 -20.49
C THR A 327 -20.61 9.02 -20.32
N ILE A 328 -19.34 9.42 -20.16
CA ILE A 328 -18.22 8.49 -19.93
C ILE A 328 -18.40 7.73 -18.61
N ILE A 329 -18.69 8.45 -17.52
CA ILE A 329 -18.86 7.87 -16.18
C ILE A 329 -20.06 6.91 -16.17
N PHE A 330 -21.19 7.33 -16.71
CA PHE A 330 -22.39 6.52 -16.82
C PHE A 330 -22.13 5.22 -17.60
N LYS A 331 -21.52 5.32 -18.79
CA LYS A 331 -21.18 4.16 -19.62
C LYS A 331 -20.21 3.21 -18.94
N ALA A 332 -19.23 3.73 -18.18
CA ALA A 332 -18.28 2.90 -17.44
C ALA A 332 -18.98 2.15 -16.30
N TYR A 333 -19.77 2.86 -15.50
CA TYR A 333 -20.43 2.30 -14.32
C TYR A 333 -21.50 1.26 -14.66
N HIS A 334 -22.36 1.52 -15.65
CA HIS A 334 -23.41 0.57 -16.04
C HIS A 334 -22.89 -0.69 -16.75
N ASN A 335 -21.69 -0.65 -17.32
CA ASN A 335 -21.10 -1.80 -18.02
C ASN A 335 -19.98 -2.48 -17.23
N GLN A 336 -19.87 -2.21 -15.93
CA GLN A 336 -18.76 -2.72 -15.10
C GLN A 336 -18.67 -4.25 -15.11
N ASP A 337 -19.81 -4.95 -15.04
CA ASP A 337 -19.85 -6.43 -14.99
C ASP A 337 -19.51 -7.09 -16.34
N LYS A 338 -19.62 -6.35 -17.44
CA LYS A 338 -19.37 -6.85 -18.81
C LYS A 338 -17.98 -6.52 -19.31
N PHE A 339 -17.21 -5.73 -18.56
CA PHE A 339 -15.93 -5.23 -19.02
C PHE A 339 -14.82 -6.26 -18.78
N LYS A 340 -14.15 -6.67 -19.86
CA LYS A 340 -12.86 -7.36 -19.76
C LYS A 340 -11.74 -6.30 -19.73
N PRO A 341 -10.96 -6.22 -18.64
CA PRO A 341 -9.86 -5.27 -18.56
C PRO A 341 -8.80 -5.57 -19.61
N ILE A 342 -8.20 -4.51 -20.14
CA ILE A 342 -7.08 -4.64 -21.07
C ILE A 342 -5.80 -4.62 -20.23
N CYS A 343 -5.18 -5.78 -20.01
CA CYS A 343 -3.85 -5.88 -19.42
C CYS A 343 -2.84 -5.20 -20.36
N LYS A 344 -2.30 -4.05 -19.95
CA LYS A 344 -1.37 -3.24 -20.78
C LYS A 344 0.02 -3.10 -20.19
N LYS A 345 0.27 -3.65 -19.00
CA LYS A 345 1.56 -3.55 -18.34
C LYS A 345 2.12 -4.92 -18.08
N ASP A 346 3.37 -5.05 -18.49
CA ASP A 346 4.21 -6.20 -18.22
C ASP A 346 5.29 -5.77 -17.23
N LYS A 347 5.57 -6.61 -16.24
CA LYS A 347 6.73 -6.48 -15.37
C LYS A 347 7.65 -7.69 -15.54
N ARG A 348 8.92 -7.41 -15.81
CA ARG A 348 9.95 -8.43 -16.05
C ARG A 348 10.90 -8.56 -14.86
N PHE A 349 11.36 -7.44 -14.34
CA PHE A 349 12.36 -7.40 -13.28
C PHE A 349 11.73 -7.08 -11.93
N PHE A 350 12.10 -7.87 -10.93
CA PHE A 350 11.77 -7.70 -9.52
C PHE A 350 13.07 -7.57 -8.73
N PHE A 351 13.06 -6.76 -7.68
CA PHE A 351 14.26 -6.42 -6.92
C PHE A 351 14.06 -6.81 -5.47
N GLU A 352 15.02 -7.52 -4.91
CA GLU A 352 15.04 -7.92 -3.50
C GLU A 352 15.02 -6.67 -2.61
N ASN A 353 15.89 -5.70 -2.92
CA ASN A 353 15.83 -4.38 -2.31
C ASN A 353 14.76 -3.51 -2.98
N VAL A 354 13.60 -3.43 -2.33
CA VAL A 354 12.45 -2.63 -2.79
C VAL A 354 12.68 -1.11 -2.70
N THR A 355 13.65 -0.64 -1.90
CA THR A 355 13.91 0.79 -1.67
C THR A 355 14.77 1.44 -2.75
N LEU A 356 15.34 0.65 -3.67
CA LEU A 356 16.13 1.17 -4.79
C LEU A 356 15.34 2.19 -5.63
N SER A 357 16.01 3.28 -5.98
CA SER A 357 15.50 4.31 -6.88
C SER A 357 15.31 3.78 -8.31
N PRO A 358 14.52 4.48 -9.16
CA PRO A 358 14.38 4.11 -10.57
C PRO A 358 15.72 4.04 -11.33
N VAL A 359 16.68 4.90 -10.98
CA VAL A 359 18.00 4.94 -11.61
C VAL A 359 18.82 3.70 -11.22
N GLU A 360 18.88 3.38 -9.92
CA GLU A 360 19.60 2.20 -9.42
C GLU A 360 19.01 0.90 -9.97
N LYS A 361 17.68 0.80 -10.02
CA LYS A 361 16.99 -0.33 -10.67
C LYS A 361 17.41 -0.47 -12.13
N THR A 362 17.48 0.65 -12.86
CA THR A 362 17.90 0.68 -14.27
C THR A 362 19.33 0.20 -14.46
N LEU A 363 20.27 0.68 -13.65
CA LEU A 363 21.67 0.25 -13.69
C LEU A 363 21.81 -1.26 -13.48
N LYS A 364 20.96 -1.85 -12.63
CA LYS A 364 20.95 -3.28 -12.32
C LYS A 364 20.41 -4.14 -13.48
N PHE A 365 19.30 -3.77 -14.13
CA PHE A 365 18.72 -4.63 -15.18
C PHE A 365 19.28 -4.38 -16.59
N LEU A 366 19.91 -3.23 -16.86
CA LEU A 366 20.45 -2.89 -18.18
C LEU A 366 21.48 -3.90 -18.71
N PRO A 367 22.44 -4.41 -17.91
CA PRO A 367 23.40 -5.41 -18.36
C PRO A 367 22.71 -6.65 -18.95
N ILE A 368 21.67 -7.15 -18.27
CA ILE A 368 20.88 -8.31 -18.71
C ILE A 368 20.26 -8.04 -20.08
N LEU A 369 19.65 -6.86 -20.28
CA LEU A 369 19.07 -6.49 -21.57
C LEU A 369 20.11 -6.32 -22.68
N HIS A 370 21.28 -5.80 -22.35
CA HIS A 370 22.38 -5.63 -23.31
C HIS A 370 22.95 -6.98 -23.74
N GLU A 371 23.11 -7.91 -22.82
CA GLU A 371 23.57 -9.27 -23.09
C GLU A 371 22.58 -10.01 -24.01
N GLU A 372 21.28 -9.97 -23.73
CA GLU A 372 20.27 -10.56 -24.63
C GLU A 372 20.29 -9.95 -26.04
N LYS A 373 20.51 -8.64 -26.14
CA LYS A 373 20.58 -7.96 -27.43
C LYS A 373 21.83 -8.38 -28.20
N ARG A 374 22.94 -8.59 -27.50
CA ARG A 374 24.20 -9.10 -28.06
C ARG A 374 24.01 -10.53 -28.57
N GLN A 375 23.48 -11.43 -27.75
CA GLN A 375 23.18 -12.81 -28.13
C GLN A 375 22.31 -12.89 -29.40
N LYS A 376 21.21 -12.13 -29.45
CA LYS A 376 20.35 -12.07 -30.67
C LYS A 376 21.06 -11.53 -31.91
N THR A 377 22.06 -10.68 -31.72
CA THR A 377 22.86 -10.15 -32.84
C THR A 377 23.82 -11.24 -33.31
N ASP A 378 24.43 -11.97 -32.38
CA ASP A 378 25.36 -13.05 -32.67
C ASP A 378 24.64 -14.25 -33.31
N GLU A 379 23.43 -14.62 -32.86
CA GLU A 379 22.56 -15.62 -33.52
C GLU A 379 22.32 -15.28 -35.01
N LYS A 380 22.07 -13.99 -35.31
CA LYS A 380 21.85 -13.54 -36.68
C LYS A 380 23.14 -13.53 -37.51
N LYS A 381 24.29 -13.26 -36.88
CA LYS A 381 25.59 -13.38 -37.52
C LYS A 381 25.89 -14.84 -37.86
N ASN A 382 25.62 -15.77 -36.93
CA ASN A 382 25.75 -17.20 -37.17
C ASN A 382 24.86 -17.67 -38.32
N MET A 383 23.61 -17.20 -38.39
CA MET A 383 22.73 -17.48 -39.53
C MET A 383 23.31 -16.99 -40.87
N ILE A 384 23.94 -15.81 -40.89
CA ILE A 384 24.63 -15.33 -42.10
C ILE A 384 25.79 -16.28 -42.43
N SER A 385 26.64 -16.61 -41.45
CA SER A 385 27.77 -17.53 -41.61
C SER A 385 27.33 -18.89 -42.15
N GLU A 386 26.24 -19.47 -41.62
CA GLU A 386 25.66 -20.72 -42.12
C GLU A 386 25.18 -20.63 -43.58
N ILE A 387 24.57 -19.51 -43.97
CA ILE A 387 24.20 -19.27 -45.37
C ILE A 387 25.44 -19.20 -46.26
N LEU A 388 26.53 -18.57 -45.79
CA LEU A 388 27.80 -18.48 -46.52
C LEU A 388 28.45 -19.87 -46.66
N CYS A 389 28.53 -20.64 -45.57
CA CYS A 389 29.16 -21.98 -45.54
C CYS A 389 28.44 -22.99 -46.43
N ASN A 390 27.12 -22.90 -46.52
CA ASN A 390 26.31 -23.80 -47.36
C ASN A 390 26.11 -23.26 -48.79
N TRP A 391 26.79 -22.18 -49.16
CA TRP A 391 26.61 -21.58 -50.48
C TRP A 391 27.29 -22.39 -51.58
N ASN A 392 26.51 -22.85 -52.56
CA ASN A 392 27.04 -23.52 -53.74
C ASN A 392 27.22 -22.52 -54.90
N CYS A 393 28.47 -22.13 -55.16
CA CYS A 393 28.81 -21.20 -56.25
C CYS A 393 28.39 -21.72 -57.64
N ASN A 394 28.43 -23.04 -57.87
CA ASN A 394 28.13 -23.64 -59.17
C ASN A 394 26.64 -23.62 -59.50
N GLU A 395 25.78 -23.83 -58.50
CA GLU A 395 24.32 -23.87 -58.67
C GLU A 395 23.67 -22.50 -58.49
N SER A 396 24.18 -21.70 -57.54
CA SER A 396 23.53 -20.45 -57.10
C SER A 396 24.26 -19.18 -57.58
N GLY A 397 25.40 -19.32 -58.25
CA GLY A 397 26.24 -18.22 -58.76
C GLY A 397 26.84 -17.35 -57.65
N LYS A 398 27.28 -16.13 -58.01
CA LYS A 398 27.90 -15.19 -57.06
C LYS A 398 26.98 -14.84 -55.89
N ILE A 399 27.51 -14.96 -54.68
CA ILE A 399 26.81 -14.58 -53.46
C ILE A 399 26.80 -13.05 -53.30
N THR A 400 25.66 -12.49 -52.87
CA THR A 400 25.51 -11.06 -52.63
C THR A 400 24.71 -10.80 -51.36
N PRO A 401 24.86 -9.62 -50.72
CA PRO A 401 24.04 -9.24 -49.57
C PRO A 401 22.53 -9.35 -49.83
N LYS A 402 22.10 -9.12 -51.08
CA LYS A 402 20.69 -9.23 -51.47
C LYS A 402 20.19 -10.68 -51.40
N LYS A 403 20.96 -11.63 -51.91
CA LYS A 403 20.64 -13.07 -51.86
C LYS A 403 20.57 -13.59 -50.42
N VAL A 404 21.50 -13.14 -49.56
CA VAL A 404 21.48 -13.48 -48.12
C VAL A 404 20.24 -12.91 -47.42
N LEU A 405 19.80 -11.69 -47.78
CA LEU A 405 18.55 -11.12 -47.25
C LEU A 405 17.31 -11.89 -47.71
N GLU A 406 17.29 -12.37 -48.95
CA GLU A 406 16.21 -13.20 -49.50
C GLU A 406 16.11 -14.54 -48.75
N LEU A 407 17.24 -15.24 -48.57
CA LEU A 407 17.29 -16.48 -47.78
C LEU A 407 16.99 -16.28 -46.29
N GLY A 408 17.28 -15.09 -45.77
CA GLY A 408 16.98 -14.70 -44.40
C GLY A 408 15.50 -14.50 -44.07
N ASN A 409 14.58 -14.62 -45.05
CA ASN A 409 13.12 -14.57 -44.87
C ASN A 409 12.62 -13.44 -43.95
N GLY A 410 13.19 -12.23 -44.10
CA GLY A 410 12.81 -11.05 -43.31
C GLY A 410 13.33 -11.00 -41.86
N ILE A 411 14.07 -12.02 -41.41
CA ILE A 411 14.70 -12.08 -40.08
C ILE A 411 15.96 -11.21 -40.03
N LEU A 412 16.71 -11.19 -41.14
CA LEU A 412 17.95 -10.44 -41.32
C LEU A 412 17.67 -9.00 -41.76
N LYS A 413 18.30 -8.04 -41.09
CA LYS A 413 18.20 -6.63 -41.45
C LYS A 413 19.26 -6.27 -42.46
N LYS A 414 18.91 -5.42 -43.43
CA LYS A 414 19.84 -4.89 -44.45
C LYS A 414 21.14 -4.37 -43.84
N THR A 415 21.05 -3.52 -42.82
CA THR A 415 22.24 -2.93 -42.18
C THR A 415 23.17 -3.98 -41.55
N LEU A 416 22.62 -5.04 -40.96
CA LEU A 416 23.41 -6.11 -40.35
C LEU A 416 24.17 -6.91 -41.42
N VAL A 417 23.48 -7.33 -42.49
CA VAL A 417 24.09 -8.13 -43.57
C VAL A 417 25.17 -7.34 -44.29
N TYR A 418 24.92 -6.06 -44.60
CA TYR A 418 25.90 -5.23 -45.29
C TYR A 418 27.13 -4.94 -44.42
N ASN A 419 26.95 -4.69 -43.11
CA ASN A 419 28.09 -4.56 -42.20
C ASN A 419 28.87 -5.88 -42.11
N TYR A 420 28.17 -7.03 -42.03
CA TYR A 420 28.83 -8.34 -42.00
C TYR A 420 29.71 -8.57 -43.22
N PHE A 421 29.22 -8.29 -44.42
CA PHE A 421 30.00 -8.42 -45.66
C PHE A 421 31.19 -7.45 -45.73
N ARG A 422 31.04 -6.25 -45.17
CA ARG A 422 32.13 -5.27 -45.13
C ARG A 422 33.23 -5.71 -44.16
N ASP A 423 32.83 -6.22 -43.00
CA ASP A 423 33.71 -6.47 -41.87
C ASP A 423 34.34 -7.89 -41.94
N ASN A 424 33.74 -8.85 -42.64
CA ASN A 424 34.20 -10.24 -42.76
C ASN A 424 34.40 -10.67 -44.23
N LYS A 425 35.23 -9.93 -44.98
CA LYS A 425 35.42 -10.19 -46.43
C LYS A 425 35.99 -11.58 -46.74
N GLU A 426 36.83 -12.10 -45.85
CA GLU A 426 37.51 -13.39 -46.01
C GLU A 426 36.56 -14.58 -45.86
N GLU A 427 35.43 -14.39 -45.17
CA GLU A 427 34.41 -15.43 -44.98
C GLU A 427 33.43 -15.52 -46.16
N ILE A 428 33.51 -14.61 -47.13
CA ILE A 428 32.60 -14.60 -48.28
C ILE A 428 33.12 -15.61 -49.32
N PRO A 429 32.30 -16.62 -49.72
CA PRO A 429 32.67 -17.56 -50.76
C PRO A 429 33.16 -16.85 -52.02
N ASN A 430 34.35 -17.22 -52.48
CA ASN A 430 34.94 -16.68 -53.69
C ASN A 430 34.33 -17.37 -54.91
N CYS A 431 33.15 -16.87 -55.29
CA CYS A 431 32.60 -16.97 -56.64
C CYS A 431 32.67 -15.58 -57.33
#